data_AF-A0AA43M6J4-F1
#
_entry.id   AF-A0AA43M6J4-F1
#
_cell.length_a   1.000
_cell.length_b   1.000
_cell.length_c   1.000
_cell.angle_alpha   90.00
_cell.angle_beta   90.00
_cell.angle_gamma   90.00
#
_symmetry.space_group_name_H-M   'P 1'
#
loop_
_entity.id
_entity.type
_entity.pdbx_description
1 polymer ?
#
loop_
_entity_poly.entity_id
_entity_poly.type
_entity_poly.pdbx_seq_one_letter_code
_entity_poly.pdbx_strand_id
1 'polypeptide(L)'
;MGNHLTDIYGGLARNILSTNYNRSVDNLIAYKHPMVKKFERVSEKYHSLFRAQTDGNKIFWKIHGDVQKPGSILLGYNQYAKYMGQVKDYLYKGIQFAHMDEPVRSPLVGKKPNFNFEKNCELYSWVDVFLKDQIHIIGLGLDFSEIVLWWLISEKASLQAQHPSDIGGINYYSIELPNRIKSVGQQCVRTMLTDLGARVVEVQAKDYVDGYLQIAEMLRPGIVAKYHYDDFAFLKKSPD
;
A
#
# COMPACT_ATOMS: atom_id res chain seq x y z
N MET A 1 -0.29 13.68 19.94
CA MET A 1 -1.25 13.91 18.83
C MET A 1 -1.05 12.91 17.68
N GLY A 2 0.18 12.66 17.20
CA GLY A 2 0.46 11.67 16.15
C GLY A 2 -0.10 10.25 16.41
N ASN A 3 0.08 9.71 17.62
CA ASN A 3 -0.43 8.38 17.98
C ASN A 3 -1.96 8.26 17.86
N HIS A 4 -2.70 9.34 18.13
CA HIS A 4 -4.16 9.32 18.16
C HIS A 4 -4.78 9.21 16.76
N LEU A 5 -4.17 9.84 15.74
CA LEU A 5 -4.57 9.68 14.35
C LEU A 5 -4.20 8.28 13.85
N THR A 6 -2.99 7.80 14.18
CA THR A 6 -2.58 6.44 13.82
C THR A 6 -3.50 5.38 14.44
N ASP A 7 -4.02 5.60 15.65
CA ASP A 7 -5.04 4.74 16.26
C ASP A 7 -6.37 4.76 15.52
N ILE A 8 -6.85 5.94 15.12
CA ILE A 8 -8.09 6.06 14.33
C ILE A 8 -7.95 5.26 13.03
N TYR A 9 -6.91 5.50 12.24
CA TYR A 9 -6.67 4.74 11.01
C TYR A 9 -6.38 3.26 11.26
N GLY A 10 -5.73 2.96 12.38
CA GLY A 10 -5.61 1.63 12.99
C GLY A 10 -6.92 0.88 13.05
N GLY A 11 -7.99 1.56 13.50
CA GLY A 11 -9.33 1.01 13.62
C GLY A 11 -10.03 0.76 12.29
N LEU A 12 -9.75 1.58 11.27
CA LEU A 12 -10.53 1.64 10.02
C LEU A 12 -10.20 0.55 9.01
N ALA A 13 -8.98 -0.01 9.03
CA ALA A 13 -8.54 -0.99 8.06
C ALA A 13 -8.05 -2.29 8.72
N ARG A 14 -8.10 -3.38 7.94
CA ARG A 14 -7.47 -4.65 8.32
C ARG A 14 -5.97 -4.63 8.01
N ASN A 15 -5.60 -4.15 6.83
CA ASN A 15 -4.21 -4.01 6.39
C ASN A 15 -3.79 -2.54 6.46
N ILE A 16 -2.65 -2.27 7.09
CA ILE A 16 -2.04 -0.93 7.10
C ILE A 16 -0.63 -1.06 6.55
N LEU A 17 -0.34 -0.31 5.49
CA LEU A 17 0.97 -0.27 4.85
C LEU A 17 1.64 1.05 5.24
N SER A 18 2.84 0.99 5.81
CA SER A 18 3.57 2.19 6.23
C SER A 18 4.97 2.25 5.64
N THR A 19 5.30 3.44 5.14
CA THR A 19 6.65 3.83 4.70
C THR A 19 7.52 4.33 5.86
N ASN A 20 6.92 4.51 7.05
CA ASN A 20 7.63 4.96 8.24
C ASN A 20 8.48 3.83 8.84
N TYR A 21 9.69 4.16 9.29
CA TYR A 21 10.63 3.20 9.88
C TYR A 21 10.42 2.98 11.39
N ASN A 22 9.71 3.91 12.04
CA ASN A 22 9.66 4.01 13.50
C ASN A 22 8.72 2.95 14.13
N ARG A 23 8.78 2.85 15.46
CA ARG A 23 7.96 1.93 16.26
C ARG A 23 6.55 2.47 16.53
N SER A 24 5.99 3.30 15.64
CA SER A 24 4.68 3.96 15.87
C SER A 24 3.56 2.96 16.16
N VAL A 25 3.67 1.72 15.68
CA VAL A 25 2.70 0.64 15.90
C VAL A 25 2.68 0.04 17.29
N ASP A 26 3.81 0.06 17.99
CA ASP A 26 4.03 -0.76 19.19
C ASP A 26 3.17 -0.31 20.38
N ASN A 27 2.56 0.88 20.28
CA ASN A 27 1.69 1.45 21.31
C ASN A 27 0.30 1.81 20.78
N LEU A 28 -0.09 1.32 19.59
CA LEU A 28 -1.40 1.63 19.04
C LEU A 28 -2.49 0.83 19.75
N ILE A 29 -3.49 1.54 20.27
CA ILE A 29 -4.69 0.99 20.92
C ILE A 29 -5.53 0.18 19.92
N ALA A 30 -5.45 0.53 18.64
CA ALA A 30 -6.18 -0.17 17.58
C ALA A 30 -5.75 -1.63 17.37
N TYR A 31 -4.59 -2.03 17.92
CA TYR A 31 -4.05 -3.38 17.82
C TYR A 31 -4.07 -4.06 19.18
N LYS A 32 -4.34 -5.37 19.18
CA LYS A 32 -4.11 -6.19 20.37
C LYS A 32 -2.62 -6.49 20.51
N HIS A 33 -2.10 -6.29 21.70
CA HIS A 33 -0.68 -6.52 22.00
C HIS A 33 -0.48 -7.79 22.84
N PRO A 34 0.66 -8.49 22.68
CA PRO A 34 1.75 -8.18 21.73
C PRO A 34 1.40 -8.57 20.29
N MET A 35 1.80 -7.74 19.32
CA MET A 35 1.77 -8.14 17.91
C MET A 35 2.88 -9.16 17.62
N VAL A 36 2.57 -10.17 16.80
CA VAL A 36 3.51 -11.22 16.39
C VAL A 36 3.88 -11.08 14.92
N LYS A 37 4.99 -11.69 14.50
CA LYS A 37 5.38 -11.74 13.09
C LYS A 37 4.34 -12.53 12.29
N LYS A 38 3.86 -11.99 11.17
CA LYS A 38 2.80 -12.64 10.37
C LYS A 38 3.28 -13.93 9.69
N PHE A 39 4.51 -13.93 9.16
CA PHE A 39 5.09 -15.08 8.45
C PHE A 39 6.38 -15.54 9.10
N GLU A 40 6.30 -16.51 10.01
CA GLU A 40 7.46 -17.00 10.75
C GLU A 40 8.56 -17.56 9.84
N ARG A 41 8.14 -18.33 8.82
CA ARG A 41 9.01 -19.04 7.87
C ARG A 41 9.82 -18.13 6.95
N VAL A 42 9.46 -16.85 6.80
CA VAL A 42 10.15 -15.92 5.90
C VAL A 42 11.18 -15.09 6.66
N SER A 43 12.46 -15.22 6.31
CA SER A 43 13.54 -14.41 6.89
C SER A 43 14.07 -13.40 5.87
N GLU A 44 13.79 -12.12 6.10
CA GLU A 44 14.24 -11.01 5.25
C GLU A 44 15.37 -10.24 5.91
N LYS A 45 16.53 -10.19 5.23
CA LYS A 45 17.69 -9.44 5.72
C LYS A 45 17.68 -7.97 5.31
N TYR A 46 17.31 -7.71 4.06
CA TYR A 46 17.32 -6.39 3.46
C TYR A 46 15.87 -5.93 3.26
N HIS A 47 15.38 -5.93 2.03
CA HIS A 47 14.05 -5.49 1.65
C HIS A 47 12.87 -6.13 2.41
N SER A 48 11.76 -5.40 2.48
CA SER A 48 10.61 -5.69 3.36
C SER A 48 9.38 -6.09 2.56
N LEU A 49 9.47 -7.18 1.81
CA LEU A 49 8.39 -7.69 0.97
C LEU A 49 7.32 -8.43 1.80
N PHE A 50 7.75 -9.21 2.79
CA PHE A 50 6.87 -10.00 3.67
C PHE A 50 6.86 -9.50 5.11
N ARG A 51 7.51 -8.36 5.39
CA ARG A 51 7.63 -7.83 6.75
C ARG A 51 6.31 -7.27 7.26
N ALA A 52 5.58 -8.13 7.95
CA ALA A 52 4.35 -7.80 8.62
C ALA A 52 4.32 -8.27 10.07
N GLN A 53 3.65 -7.47 10.90
CA GLN A 53 3.23 -7.82 12.25
C GLN A 53 1.70 -7.93 12.27
N THR A 54 1.16 -8.84 13.09
CA THR A 54 -0.28 -9.06 13.20
C THR A 54 -0.68 -9.29 14.65
N ASP A 55 -1.91 -8.92 14.98
CA ASP A 55 -2.57 -9.24 16.25
C ASP A 55 -3.62 -10.37 16.10
N GLY A 56 -3.61 -11.06 14.96
CA GLY A 56 -4.61 -12.06 14.55
C GLY A 56 -5.77 -11.49 13.74
N ASN A 57 -6.13 -10.22 13.95
CA ASN A 57 -7.22 -9.56 13.24
C ASN A 57 -6.71 -8.61 12.15
N LYS A 58 -5.74 -7.77 12.51
CA LYS A 58 -5.14 -6.72 11.69
C LYS A 58 -3.70 -7.05 11.35
N ILE A 59 -3.21 -6.46 10.27
CA ILE A 59 -1.85 -6.67 9.76
C ILE A 59 -1.23 -5.33 9.46
N PHE A 60 -0.07 -5.08 10.06
CA PHE A 60 0.75 -3.91 9.82
C PHE A 60 1.97 -4.29 8.99
N TRP A 61 2.12 -3.67 7.83
CA TRP A 61 3.18 -3.91 6.86
C TRP A 61 4.18 -2.76 6.88
N LYS A 62 5.45 -3.09 7.09
CA LYS A 62 6.56 -2.11 7.09
C LYS A 62 7.25 -2.12 5.73
N ILE A 63 6.65 -1.43 4.76
CA ILE A 63 6.98 -1.65 3.34
C ILE A 63 8.32 -1.05 2.91
N HIS A 64 8.86 -0.07 3.64
CA HIS A 64 10.18 0.54 3.36
C HIS A 64 11.30 0.13 4.32
N GLY A 65 11.03 -0.77 5.27
CA GLY A 65 12.01 -1.13 6.27
C GLY A 65 11.55 -0.92 7.70
N ASP A 66 12.40 -1.32 8.62
CA ASP A 66 12.15 -1.28 10.05
C ASP A 66 13.40 -0.77 10.76
N VAL A 67 13.25 0.17 11.70
CA VAL A 67 14.34 0.64 12.55
C VAL A 67 15.01 -0.50 13.34
N GLN A 68 14.29 -1.57 13.65
CA GLN A 68 14.86 -2.76 14.31
C GLN A 68 15.69 -3.63 13.36
N LYS A 69 15.60 -3.40 12.04
CA LYS A 69 16.39 -4.05 11.00
C LYS A 69 16.99 -2.99 10.08
N PRO A 70 18.00 -2.21 10.50
CA PRO A 70 18.50 -1.07 9.74
C PRO A 70 18.91 -1.39 8.30
N GLY A 71 19.44 -2.59 8.03
CA GLY A 71 19.81 -3.04 6.68
C GLY A 71 18.63 -3.14 5.70
N SER A 72 17.40 -3.03 6.19
CA SER A 72 16.19 -3.05 5.38
C SER A 72 15.68 -1.70 4.93
N ILE A 73 16.20 -0.63 5.52
CA ILE A 73 15.71 0.72 5.33
C ILE A 73 16.07 1.19 3.91
N LEU A 74 15.08 1.71 3.20
CA LEU A 74 15.25 2.28 1.86
C LEU A 74 15.80 3.72 1.95
N LEU A 75 17.12 3.86 2.07
CA LEU A 75 17.82 5.15 2.05
C LEU A 75 18.78 5.22 0.87
N GLY A 76 18.23 5.55 -0.30
CA GLY A 76 19.01 5.81 -1.51
C GLY A 76 18.62 4.95 -2.73
N TYR A 77 19.06 5.40 -3.90
CA TYR A 77 18.68 4.80 -5.18
C TYR A 77 19.06 3.33 -5.32
N ASN A 78 20.20 2.92 -4.74
CA ASN A 78 20.64 1.53 -4.79
C ASN A 78 19.67 0.59 -4.06
N GLN A 79 19.17 0.99 -2.90
CA GLN A 79 18.18 0.21 -2.17
C GLN A 79 16.86 0.14 -2.94
N TYR A 80 16.39 1.26 -3.51
CA TYR A 80 15.17 1.28 -4.33
C TYR A 80 15.29 0.41 -5.58
N ALA A 81 16.41 0.46 -6.31
CA ALA A 81 16.64 -0.34 -7.51
C ALA A 81 16.66 -1.84 -7.21
N LYS A 82 17.37 -2.25 -6.15
CA LYS A 82 17.38 -3.65 -5.70
C LYS A 82 16.01 -4.11 -5.22
N TYR A 83 15.31 -3.25 -4.49
CA TYR A 83 13.98 -3.57 -4.00
C TYR A 83 12.98 -3.76 -5.14
N MET A 84 13.00 -2.86 -6.12
CA MET A 84 12.23 -3.00 -7.36
C MET A 84 12.50 -4.34 -8.04
N GLY A 85 13.77 -4.71 -8.20
CA GLY A 85 14.16 -6.00 -8.77
C GLY A 85 13.53 -7.17 -8.03
N GLN A 86 13.60 -7.15 -6.69
CA GLN A 86 13.01 -8.20 -5.86
C GLN A 86 11.49 -8.25 -5.96
N VAL A 87 10.80 -7.10 -5.97
CA VAL A 87 9.34 -7.05 -6.15
C VAL A 87 8.94 -7.64 -7.50
N LYS A 88 9.68 -7.33 -8.57
CA LYS A 88 9.43 -7.90 -9.90
C LYS A 88 9.69 -9.41 -9.93
N ASP A 89 10.77 -9.86 -9.31
CA ASP A 89 11.08 -11.28 -9.23
C ASP A 89 9.98 -12.01 -8.45
N TYR A 90 9.48 -11.47 -7.34
CA TYR A 90 8.35 -12.03 -6.61
C TYR A 90 7.09 -12.19 -7.47
N LEU A 91 6.74 -11.16 -8.24
CA LEU A 91 5.54 -11.16 -9.06
C LEU A 91 5.66 -12.15 -10.23
N TYR A 92 6.77 -12.17 -10.96
CA TYR A 92 6.82 -12.91 -12.24
C TYR A 92 7.70 -14.16 -12.27
N LYS A 93 8.62 -14.34 -11.30
CA LYS A 93 9.61 -15.44 -11.34
C LYS A 93 9.58 -16.35 -10.10
N GLY A 94 9.37 -15.74 -8.94
CA GLY A 94 9.50 -16.33 -7.61
C GLY A 94 10.83 -16.00 -6.94
N ILE A 95 10.80 -15.95 -5.61
CA ILE A 95 11.98 -15.72 -4.75
C ILE A 95 12.25 -16.98 -3.94
N GLN A 96 13.48 -17.45 -3.99
CA GLN A 96 13.94 -18.57 -3.18
C GLN A 96 14.34 -18.08 -1.78
N PHE A 97 13.77 -18.69 -0.75
CA PHE A 97 14.22 -18.54 0.64
C PHE A 97 14.98 -19.78 1.09
N ALA A 98 15.96 -19.62 1.99
CA ALA A 98 16.85 -20.69 2.40
C ALA A 98 16.15 -21.89 3.08
N HIS A 99 14.97 -21.67 3.67
CA HIS A 99 14.21 -22.69 4.40
C HIS A 99 12.89 -23.06 3.71
N MET A 100 12.84 -22.92 2.39
CA MET A 100 11.68 -23.26 1.58
C MET A 100 12.12 -24.15 0.42
N ASP A 101 11.36 -25.19 0.12
CA ASP A 101 11.69 -26.12 -0.96
C ASP A 101 11.42 -25.51 -2.34
N GLU A 102 10.41 -24.63 -2.42
CA GLU A 102 9.97 -24.01 -3.66
C GLU A 102 10.07 -22.47 -3.60
N PRO A 103 10.30 -21.81 -4.75
CA PRO A 103 10.27 -20.35 -4.83
C PRO A 103 8.89 -19.80 -4.48
N VAL A 104 8.88 -18.77 -3.65
CA VAL A 104 7.67 -18.04 -3.26
C VAL A 104 7.27 -17.08 -4.37
N ARG A 105 6.01 -17.13 -4.79
CA ARG A 105 5.46 -16.33 -5.89
C ARG A 105 4.19 -15.60 -5.48
N SER A 106 3.90 -14.50 -6.16
CA SER A 106 2.63 -13.82 -6.02
C SER A 106 1.46 -14.75 -6.39
N PRO A 107 0.39 -14.82 -5.57
CA PRO A 107 -0.83 -15.51 -5.93
C PRO A 107 -1.63 -14.80 -7.04
N LEU A 108 -1.30 -13.55 -7.37
CA LEU A 108 -2.04 -12.75 -8.35
C LEU A 108 -1.53 -12.91 -9.79
N VAL A 109 -0.33 -13.44 -9.96
CA VAL A 109 0.33 -13.49 -11.26
C VAL A 109 0.53 -14.95 -11.66
N GLY A 110 0.02 -15.33 -12.83
CA GLY A 110 0.13 -16.67 -13.39
C GLY A 110 -1.12 -17.08 -14.17
N LYS A 111 -1.17 -18.35 -14.61
CA LYS A 111 -2.29 -18.87 -15.43
C LYS A 111 -3.64 -18.89 -14.70
N LYS A 112 -3.62 -18.96 -13.36
CA LYS A 112 -4.81 -18.99 -12.50
C LYS A 112 -4.57 -18.09 -11.28
N PRO A 113 -4.80 -16.77 -11.40
CA PRO A 113 -4.75 -15.86 -10.27
C PRO A 113 -5.68 -16.31 -9.13
N ASN A 114 -5.23 -16.19 -7.89
CA ASN A 114 -6.01 -16.48 -6.69
C ASN A 114 -6.27 -15.20 -5.90
N PHE A 115 -7.42 -14.56 -6.12
CA PHE A 115 -7.82 -13.35 -5.39
C PHE A 115 -8.27 -13.62 -3.93
N ASN A 116 -8.40 -14.88 -3.53
CA ASN A 116 -8.75 -15.30 -2.17
C ASN A 116 -7.54 -15.79 -1.35
N PHE A 117 -6.33 -15.33 -1.71
CA PHE A 117 -5.08 -15.78 -1.10
C PHE A 117 -5.02 -15.62 0.43
N GLU A 118 -5.69 -14.62 1.01
CA GLU A 118 -5.67 -14.43 2.47
C GLU A 118 -6.40 -15.53 3.26
N LYS A 119 -7.32 -16.25 2.60
CA LYS A 119 -8.04 -17.39 3.19
C LYS A 119 -7.36 -18.73 2.88
N ASN A 120 -6.74 -18.81 1.71
CA ASN A 120 -6.36 -20.09 1.09
C ASN A 120 -4.83 -20.28 0.96
N CYS A 121 -4.01 -19.23 1.11
CA CYS A 121 -2.56 -19.29 0.96
C CYS A 121 -1.86 -18.99 2.28
N GLU A 122 -0.82 -19.77 2.58
CA GLU A 122 0.02 -19.55 3.76
C GLU A 122 0.94 -18.33 3.62
N LEU A 123 1.25 -17.89 2.39
CA LEU A 123 2.24 -16.85 2.14
C LEU A 123 1.80 -15.88 1.03
N TYR A 124 1.79 -14.59 1.36
CA TYR A 124 1.54 -13.46 0.46
C TYR A 124 2.24 -12.22 1.01
N SER A 125 2.44 -11.21 0.17
CA SER A 125 3.15 -9.99 0.50
C SER A 125 2.22 -8.78 0.60
N TRP A 126 2.75 -7.64 1.07
CA TRP A 126 2.03 -6.38 0.98
C TRP A 126 1.77 -5.96 -0.47
N VAL A 127 2.59 -6.42 -1.43
CA VAL A 127 2.43 -6.14 -2.86
C VAL A 127 1.13 -6.75 -3.36
N ASP A 128 0.78 -7.97 -2.93
CA ASP A 128 -0.47 -8.61 -3.34
C ASP A 128 -1.68 -7.91 -2.73
N VAL A 129 -1.55 -7.47 -1.48
CA VAL A 129 -2.58 -6.65 -0.82
C VAL A 129 -2.76 -5.32 -1.57
N PHE A 130 -1.66 -4.65 -1.92
CA PHE A 130 -1.66 -3.39 -2.67
C PHE A 130 -2.34 -3.56 -4.04
N LEU A 131 -1.97 -4.60 -4.77
CA LEU A 131 -2.50 -4.89 -6.10
C LEU A 131 -3.97 -5.31 -6.04
N LYS A 132 -4.40 -6.14 -5.08
CA LYS A 132 -5.79 -6.61 -4.98
C LYS A 132 -6.76 -5.58 -4.39
N ASP A 133 -6.44 -5.01 -3.23
CA ASP A 133 -7.42 -4.30 -2.40
C ASP A 133 -7.72 -2.88 -2.90
N GLN A 134 -8.80 -2.29 -2.38
CA GLN A 134 -9.01 -0.85 -2.46
C GLN A 134 -7.95 -0.15 -1.60
N ILE A 135 -7.16 0.73 -2.20
CA ILE A 135 -6.07 1.44 -1.51
C ILE A 135 -6.48 2.87 -1.20
N HIS A 136 -6.21 3.30 0.03
CA HIS A 136 -6.38 4.67 0.48
C HIS A 136 -5.00 5.20 0.92
N ILE A 137 -4.42 6.09 0.11
CA ILE A 137 -3.11 6.70 0.35
C ILE A 137 -3.31 8.01 1.10
N ILE A 138 -2.77 8.09 2.32
CA ILE A 138 -3.02 9.18 3.26
C ILE A 138 -1.70 9.67 3.83
N GLY A 139 -1.42 10.98 3.69
CA GLY A 139 -0.23 11.61 4.27
C GLY A 139 1.11 11.23 3.62
N LEU A 140 1.10 10.38 2.60
CA LEU A 140 2.27 10.04 1.79
C LEU A 140 2.38 11.04 0.63
N GLY A 141 3.49 11.78 0.55
CA GLY A 141 3.70 12.76 -0.53
C GLY A 141 3.97 12.15 -1.91
N LEU A 142 4.29 10.86 -1.95
CA LEU A 142 4.56 10.04 -3.14
C LEU A 142 5.51 10.74 -4.12
N ASP A 143 6.70 11.10 -3.64
CA ASP A 143 7.72 11.69 -4.51
C ASP A 143 8.22 10.69 -5.57
N PHE A 144 9.00 11.16 -6.54
CA PHE A 144 9.51 10.32 -7.63
C PHE A 144 10.49 9.22 -7.17
N SER A 145 11.04 9.33 -5.95
CA SER A 145 11.91 8.29 -5.40
C SER A 145 11.11 7.06 -4.97
N GLU A 146 9.78 7.19 -4.77
CA GLU A 146 8.85 6.11 -4.47
C GLU A 146 8.54 5.23 -5.69
N ILE A 147 9.56 4.94 -6.49
CA ILE A 147 9.47 4.28 -7.79
C ILE A 147 8.80 2.91 -7.72
N VAL A 148 8.96 2.18 -6.61
CA VAL A 148 8.28 0.90 -6.38
C VAL A 148 6.78 1.09 -6.30
N LEU A 149 6.30 2.09 -5.58
CA LEU A 149 4.87 2.39 -5.48
C LEU A 149 4.32 2.89 -6.82
N TRP A 150 5.05 3.77 -7.51
CA TRP A 150 4.66 4.24 -8.84
C TRP A 150 4.49 3.11 -9.84
N TRP A 151 5.43 2.17 -9.87
CA TRP A 151 5.33 1.00 -10.73
C TRP A 151 4.16 0.11 -10.34
N LEU A 152 3.93 -0.13 -9.05
CA LEU A 152 2.80 -0.92 -8.58
C LEU A 152 1.44 -0.29 -8.88
N ILE A 153 1.34 1.04 -8.93
CA ILE A 153 0.11 1.73 -9.36
C ILE A 153 -0.18 1.37 -10.83
N SER A 154 0.83 1.42 -11.70
CA SER A 154 0.69 1.01 -13.10
C SER A 154 0.34 -0.48 -13.27
N GLU A 155 1.01 -1.36 -12.51
CA GLU A 155 0.69 -2.80 -12.52
C GLU A 155 -0.73 -3.07 -12.02
N LYS A 156 -1.17 -2.35 -10.99
CA LYS A 156 -2.54 -2.43 -10.48
C LYS A 156 -3.54 -2.04 -11.55
N ALA A 157 -3.31 -0.94 -12.28
CA ALA A 157 -4.20 -0.50 -13.37
C ALA A 157 -4.32 -1.58 -14.46
N SER A 158 -3.21 -2.22 -14.83
CA SER A 158 -3.20 -3.36 -15.77
C SER A 158 -4.00 -4.56 -15.25
N LEU A 159 -3.80 -4.94 -13.98
CA LEU A 159 -4.58 -6.01 -13.35
C LEU A 159 -6.06 -5.65 -13.24
N GLN A 160 -6.40 -4.39 -13.00
CA GLN A 160 -7.77 -3.92 -12.92
C GLN A 160 -8.48 -4.00 -14.28
N ALA A 161 -7.77 -3.74 -15.38
CA ALA A 161 -8.30 -3.93 -16.73
C ALA A 161 -8.55 -5.42 -17.06
N GLN A 162 -7.70 -6.33 -16.56
CA GLN A 162 -7.83 -7.77 -16.77
C GLN A 162 -8.89 -8.41 -15.84
N HIS A 163 -9.04 -7.89 -14.62
CA HIS A 163 -9.87 -8.45 -13.55
C HIS A 163 -10.68 -7.36 -12.81
N PRO A 164 -11.58 -6.65 -13.50
CA PRO A 164 -12.23 -5.43 -12.97
C PRO A 164 -13.11 -5.66 -11.73
N SER A 165 -13.63 -6.88 -11.55
CA SER A 165 -14.46 -7.24 -10.39
C SER A 165 -13.65 -7.65 -9.16
N ASP A 166 -12.40 -8.05 -9.33
CA ASP A 166 -11.55 -8.61 -8.26
C ASP A 166 -10.54 -7.59 -7.71
N ILE A 167 -10.22 -6.56 -8.50
CA ILE A 167 -9.21 -5.56 -8.17
C ILE A 167 -9.87 -4.23 -7.79
N GLY A 168 -9.63 -3.77 -6.56
CA GLY A 168 -10.08 -2.45 -6.07
C GLY A 168 -9.26 -1.30 -6.67
N GLY A 169 -9.76 -0.07 -6.55
CA GLY A 169 -9.07 1.13 -7.05
C GLY A 169 -8.07 1.75 -6.06
N ILE A 170 -7.62 2.97 -6.37
CA ILE A 170 -6.77 3.79 -5.50
C ILE A 170 -7.42 5.15 -5.26
N ASN A 171 -7.51 5.56 -4.00
CA ASN A 171 -7.82 6.93 -3.60
C ASN A 171 -6.57 7.56 -2.96
N TYR A 172 -6.14 8.70 -3.49
CA TYR A 172 -5.08 9.52 -2.93
C TYR A 172 -5.68 10.77 -2.30
N TYR A 173 -5.50 10.96 -1.00
CA TYR A 173 -6.11 12.07 -0.28
C TYR A 173 -5.17 13.27 -0.21
N SER A 174 -5.58 14.39 -0.82
CA SER A 174 -4.86 15.66 -0.78
C SER A 174 -5.59 16.63 0.14
N ILE A 175 -4.99 16.95 1.30
CA ILE A 175 -5.52 17.97 2.21
C ILE A 175 -5.22 19.35 1.63
N GLU A 176 -6.28 20.12 1.37
CA GLU A 176 -6.22 21.49 0.88
C GLU A 176 -6.46 22.44 2.05
N LEU A 177 -5.48 23.33 2.29
CA LEU A 177 -5.53 24.31 3.38
C LEU A 177 -5.78 25.71 2.82
N PRO A 178 -6.52 26.58 3.54
CA PRO A 178 -6.72 27.97 3.15
C PRO A 178 -5.40 28.67 2.86
N ASN A 179 -5.34 29.39 1.74
CA ASN A 179 -4.19 30.20 1.32
C ASN A 179 -2.88 29.43 1.09
N ARG A 180 -2.93 28.09 0.95
CA ARG A 180 -1.73 27.29 0.67
C ARG A 180 -1.77 26.71 -0.74
N ILE A 181 -0.93 27.26 -1.61
CA ILE A 181 -0.76 26.76 -2.98
C ILE A 181 0.13 25.52 -2.97
N LYS A 182 -0.29 24.45 -3.65
CA LYS A 182 0.52 23.25 -3.84
C LYS A 182 1.73 23.57 -4.71
N SER A 183 2.90 23.04 -4.36
CA SER A 183 4.08 23.13 -5.21
C SER A 183 3.84 22.44 -6.55
N VAL A 184 4.58 22.85 -7.58
CA VAL A 184 4.53 22.23 -8.92
C VAL A 184 4.74 20.71 -8.82
N GLY A 185 5.71 20.27 -8.02
CA GLY A 185 5.95 18.83 -7.82
C GLY A 185 4.72 18.08 -7.29
N GLN A 186 4.00 18.65 -6.33
CA GLN A 186 2.76 18.04 -5.81
C GLN A 186 1.62 18.05 -6.84
N GLN A 187 1.56 19.07 -7.71
CA GLN A 187 0.60 19.08 -8.82
C GLN A 187 0.93 17.99 -9.84
N CYS A 188 2.22 17.83 -10.20
CA CYS A 188 2.66 16.75 -11.10
C CYS A 188 2.33 15.36 -10.55
N VAL A 189 2.59 15.11 -9.26
CA VAL A 189 2.22 13.84 -8.60
C VAL A 189 0.72 13.57 -8.75
N ARG A 190 -0.13 14.56 -8.53
CA ARG A 190 -1.59 14.42 -8.64
C ARG A 190 -2.05 14.14 -10.07
N THR A 191 -1.48 14.82 -11.06
CA THR A 191 -1.78 14.56 -12.47
C THR A 191 -1.39 13.15 -12.85
N MET A 192 -0.17 12.73 -12.53
CA MET A 192 0.31 11.37 -12.82
C MET A 192 -0.52 10.28 -12.13
N LEU A 193 -0.93 10.51 -10.88
CA LEU A 193 -1.85 9.60 -10.19
C LEU A 193 -3.16 9.44 -10.97
N THR A 194 -3.73 10.55 -11.43
CA THR A 194 -4.98 10.55 -12.21
C THR A 194 -4.80 9.81 -13.54
N ASP A 195 -3.69 10.06 -14.24
CA ASP A 195 -3.35 9.41 -15.51
C ASP A 195 -3.17 7.89 -15.34
N LEU A 196 -2.67 7.44 -14.19
CA LEU A 196 -2.52 6.03 -13.86
C LEU A 196 -3.77 5.40 -13.22
N GLY A 197 -4.91 6.10 -13.22
CA GLY A 197 -6.19 5.55 -12.74
C GLY A 197 -6.42 5.63 -11.23
N ALA A 198 -5.59 6.38 -10.49
CA ALA A 198 -5.88 6.71 -9.11
C ALA A 198 -6.79 7.94 -9.03
N ARG A 199 -7.73 7.93 -8.10
CA ARG A 199 -8.59 9.09 -7.82
C ARG A 199 -7.93 10.00 -6.81
N VAL A 200 -7.67 11.25 -7.19
CA VAL A 200 -7.27 12.29 -6.24
C VAL A 200 -8.51 12.84 -5.54
N VAL A 201 -8.58 12.67 -4.21
CA VAL A 201 -9.66 13.17 -3.35
C VAL A 201 -9.14 14.40 -2.62
N GLU A 202 -9.63 15.57 -2.99
CA GLU A 202 -9.31 16.82 -2.30
C GLU A 202 -10.16 16.98 -1.04
N VAL A 203 -9.52 17.31 0.08
CA VAL A 203 -10.18 17.50 1.37
C VAL A 203 -9.88 18.90 1.89
N GLN A 204 -10.89 19.76 1.84
CA GLN A 204 -10.80 21.14 2.34
C GLN A 204 -10.78 21.12 3.87
N ALA A 205 -9.71 21.61 4.48
CA ALA A 205 -9.54 21.54 5.92
C ALA A 205 -8.89 22.79 6.51
N LYS A 206 -9.16 23.07 7.77
CA LYS A 206 -8.61 24.23 8.48
C LYS A 206 -7.11 24.06 8.76
N ASP A 207 -6.73 22.84 9.09
CA ASP A 207 -5.36 22.40 9.33
C ASP A 207 -5.24 20.91 8.96
N TYR A 208 -4.03 20.34 9.09
CA TYR A 208 -3.81 18.94 8.76
C TYR A 208 -4.53 17.96 9.70
N VAL A 209 -4.69 18.31 10.98
CA VAL A 209 -5.35 17.42 11.95
C VAL A 209 -6.83 17.32 11.58
N ASP A 210 -7.48 18.45 11.32
CA ASP A 210 -8.84 18.53 10.79
C ASP A 210 -8.96 17.72 9.48
N GLY A 211 -8.02 17.90 8.55
CA GLY A 211 -8.02 17.16 7.28
C GLY A 211 -7.92 15.64 7.46
N TYR A 212 -7.03 15.16 8.33
CA TYR A 212 -6.93 13.74 8.63
C TYR A 212 -8.16 13.20 9.37
N LEU A 213 -8.81 13.99 10.22
CA LEU A 213 -10.06 13.56 10.85
C LEU A 213 -11.19 13.46 9.81
N GLN A 214 -11.32 14.44 8.92
CA GLN A 214 -12.29 14.38 7.82
C GLN A 214 -12.07 13.16 6.91
N ILE A 215 -10.82 12.86 6.54
CA ILE A 215 -10.49 11.65 5.77
C ILE A 215 -10.91 10.39 6.55
N ALA A 216 -10.63 10.32 7.85
CA ALA A 216 -11.03 9.18 8.68
C ALA A 216 -12.56 9.00 8.70
N GLU A 217 -13.34 10.09 8.76
CA GLU A 217 -14.80 10.05 8.63
C GLU A 217 -15.25 9.46 7.29
N MET A 218 -14.63 9.90 6.18
CA MET A 218 -14.93 9.39 4.84
C MET A 218 -14.66 7.89 4.70
N LEU A 219 -13.73 7.34 5.50
CA LEU A 219 -13.30 5.95 5.47
C LEU A 219 -14.04 5.05 6.44
N ARG A 220 -14.94 5.57 7.27
CA ARG A 220 -15.69 4.75 8.22
C ARG A 220 -16.47 3.65 7.49
N PRO A 221 -16.45 2.40 8.00
CA PRO A 221 -17.21 1.30 7.42
C PRO A 221 -18.69 1.64 7.24
N GLY A 222 -19.25 1.36 6.06
CA GLY A 222 -20.63 1.69 5.69
C GLY A 222 -20.79 2.95 4.82
N ILE A 223 -19.73 3.74 4.64
CA ILE A 223 -19.72 4.95 3.78
C ILE A 223 -18.91 4.73 2.48
N VAL A 224 -17.92 3.83 2.48
CA VAL A 224 -17.02 3.63 1.34
C VAL A 224 -17.66 2.73 0.28
N ALA A 225 -18.08 3.33 -0.85
CA ALA A 225 -18.38 2.58 -2.06
C ALA A 225 -17.08 1.97 -2.63
N LYS A 226 -17.12 0.69 -3.02
CA LYS A 226 -16.02 0.07 -3.79
C LYS A 226 -15.97 0.74 -5.16
N TYR A 227 -14.79 1.15 -5.58
CA TYR A 227 -14.57 1.66 -6.93
C TYR A 227 -13.97 0.56 -7.80
N HIS A 228 -14.49 0.45 -9.03
CA HIS A 228 -14.09 -0.54 -10.02
C HIS A 228 -13.46 0.15 -11.23
N TYR A 229 -12.73 -0.60 -12.07
CA TYR A 229 -12.18 -0.09 -13.33
C TYR A 229 -13.24 0.61 -14.18
N ASP A 230 -14.48 0.12 -14.10
CA ASP A 230 -15.61 0.66 -14.86
C ASP A 230 -15.96 2.11 -14.53
N ASP A 231 -15.56 2.59 -13.35
CA ASP A 231 -15.76 3.99 -12.93
C ASP A 231 -14.80 4.95 -13.64
N PHE A 232 -13.74 4.45 -14.27
CA PHE A 232 -12.74 5.23 -15.00
C PHE A 232 -12.96 5.17 -16.51
N ALA A 233 -14.12 5.66 -16.97
CA ALA A 233 -14.50 5.65 -18.39
C ALA A 233 -13.48 6.32 -19.33
N PHE A 234 -12.61 7.20 -18.81
CA PHE A 234 -11.55 7.84 -19.58
C PHE A 234 -10.36 6.90 -19.88
N LEU A 235 -10.09 5.90 -19.03
CA LEU A 235 -9.05 4.90 -19.28
C LEU A 235 -9.46 3.86 -20.32
N LYS A 236 -10.77 3.70 -20.56
CA LYS A 236 -11.32 2.81 -21.60
C LYS A 236 -11.14 3.37 -23.02
N LYS A 237 -10.74 4.64 -23.16
CA LYS A 237 -10.65 5.36 -24.44
C LYS A 237 -9.26 5.35 -25.08
N SER A 238 -8.42 4.36 -24.78
CA SER A 238 -7.25 4.05 -25.63
C SER A 238 -7.41 2.70 -26.30
N PRO A 239 -8.18 2.61 -27.39
CA PRO A 239 -7.82 1.73 -28.49
C PRO A 239 -6.70 2.39 -29.31
N ASP A 240 -5.78 1.55 -29.77
CA ASP A 240 -4.61 1.78 -30.64
C ASP A 240 -4.63 3.03 -31.55
#